data_AF-A0A2G8XWA7-F1
#
_entry.id   AF-A0A2G8XWA7-F1
#
_cell.length_a   1.000
_cell.length_b   1.000
_cell.length_c   1.000
_cell.angle_alpha   90.00
_cell.angle_beta   90.00
_cell.angle_gamma   90.00
#
_symmetry.space_group_name_H-M   'P 1'
#
loop_
_entity.id
_entity.type
_entity.pdbx_description
1 polymer ?
#
loop_
_entity_poly.entity_id
_entity_poly.type
_entity_poly.pdbx_seq_one_letter_code
_entity_poly.pdbx_strand_id
1 'polypeptide(L)'
;DLRIGRVVSLEVNKKPCDKATKGQEVCVKIAGEPTVMIGRHFDAKNKLVSRLTRDSIDCLKEHFRDEMSKDDWKTVIHLKKILGIQ
;
A
#
# COMPACT_ATOMS: atom_id res chain seq x y z
N ASP A 1 0.38 -1.79 15.02
CA ASP A 1 -0.06 -1.51 13.62
C ASP A 1 -1.20 -2.45 13.27
N LEU A 2 -2.32 -1.94 12.75
CA LEU A 2 -3.46 -2.79 12.35
C LEU A 2 -3.23 -3.29 10.92
N ARG A 3 -3.18 -4.61 10.75
CA ARG A 3 -3.09 -5.23 9.42
C ARG A 3 -4.50 -5.44 8.85
N ILE A 4 -4.83 -4.69 7.81
CA ILE A 4 -6.17 -4.76 7.18
C ILE A 4 -6.30 -5.87 6.14
N GLY A 5 -5.19 -6.37 5.58
CA GLY A 5 -5.23 -7.43 4.57
C GLY A 5 -4.28 -7.23 3.39
N ARG A 6 -4.62 -7.84 2.26
CA ARG A 6 -3.94 -7.73 0.96
C ARG A 6 -4.90 -7.27 -0.12
N VAL A 7 -4.40 -6.48 -1.06
CA VAL A 7 -5.15 -6.09 -2.26
C VAL A 7 -5.39 -7.33 -3.12
N VAL A 8 -6.64 -7.56 -3.53
CA VAL A 8 -7.07 -8.69 -4.35
C VAL A 8 -7.47 -8.25 -5.75
N SER A 9 -8.07 -7.08 -5.87
CA SER A 9 -8.41 -6.50 -7.18
C SER A 9 -8.40 -4.99 -7.13
N LEU A 10 -8.12 -4.40 -8.29
CA LEU A 10 -8.21 -2.98 -8.56
C LEU A 10 -9.15 -2.77 -9.73
N GLU A 11 -9.97 -1.74 -9.65
CA GLU A 11 -10.85 -1.33 -10.74
C GLU A 11 -10.81 0.20 -10.91
N VAL A 12 -10.77 0.63 -12.18
CA VAL A 12 -10.92 2.03 -12.58
C VAL A 12 -12.16 2.11 -13.45
N ASN A 13 -13.14 2.95 -13.10
CA ASN A 13 -14.39 3.07 -13.85
C ASN A 13 -15.07 1.72 -14.14
N LYS A 14 -15.11 0.82 -13.13
CA LYS A 14 -15.67 -0.55 -13.20
C LYS A 14 -14.93 -1.51 -14.15
N LYS A 15 -13.72 -1.15 -14.60
CA LYS A 15 -12.86 -2.02 -15.41
C LYS A 15 -11.68 -2.48 -14.58
N PRO A 16 -11.34 -3.79 -14.58
CA PRO A 16 -10.16 -4.30 -13.89
C PRO A 16 -8.87 -3.60 -14.37
N CYS A 17 -7.93 -3.38 -13.45
CA CYS A 17 -6.58 -2.93 -13.79
C CYS A 17 -5.52 -3.60 -12.91
N ASP A 18 -4.28 -3.63 -13.40
CA ASP A 18 -3.17 -4.22 -12.64
C ASP A 18 -2.45 -3.21 -11.75
N LYS A 19 -2.50 -1.92 -12.11
CA LYS A 19 -1.81 -0.84 -11.43
C LYS A 19 -2.66 0.42 -11.41
N ALA A 20 -2.53 1.18 -10.33
CA ALA A 20 -3.13 2.50 -10.15
C ALA A 20 -2.05 3.48 -9.67
N THR A 21 -2.08 4.71 -10.18
CA THR A 21 -1.09 5.74 -9.86
C THR A 21 -1.73 6.98 -9.23
N LYS A 22 -0.88 7.88 -8.70
CA LYS A 22 -1.32 9.11 -8.03
C LYS A 22 -2.25 9.92 -8.93
N GLY A 23 -3.40 10.34 -8.37
CA GLY A 23 -4.39 11.16 -9.05
C GLY A 23 -5.54 10.36 -9.67
N GLN A 24 -5.47 9.02 -9.67
CA GLN A 24 -6.56 8.17 -10.12
C GLN A 24 -7.52 7.85 -8.97
N GLU A 25 -8.83 7.90 -9.26
CA GLU A 25 -9.87 7.34 -8.40
C GLU A 25 -10.06 5.86 -8.74
N VAL A 26 -9.79 4.99 -7.76
CA VAL A 26 -9.76 3.54 -7.96
C VAL A 26 -10.57 2.83 -6.88
N CYS A 27 -11.27 1.78 -7.26
CA CYS A 27 -11.88 0.85 -6.33
C CYS A 27 -10.85 -0.23 -5.98
N VAL A 28 -10.65 -0.47 -4.69
CA VAL A 28 -9.69 -1.44 -4.19
C VAL A 28 -10.42 -2.48 -3.35
N LYS A 29 -10.35 -3.74 -3.76
CA LYS A 29 -10.83 -4.86 -2.95
C LYS A 29 -9.68 -5.38 -2.09
N ILE A 30 -9.89 -5.42 -0.78
CA ILE A 30 -8.91 -5.90 0.20
C ILE A 30 -9.47 -7.15 0.88
N ALA A 31 -8.71 -8.24 0.90
CA ALA A 31 -9.00 -9.42 1.70
C ALA A 31 -8.15 -9.41 2.97
N GLY A 32 -8.84 -9.31 4.11
CA GLY A 32 -8.26 -9.28 5.46
C GLY A 32 -8.69 -10.46 6.31
N GLU A 33 -8.30 -10.42 7.58
CA GLU A 33 -8.81 -11.36 8.57
C GLU A 33 -10.29 -11.05 8.88
N PRO A 34 -11.17 -12.06 9.02
CA PRO A 34 -12.60 -11.86 9.27
C PRO A 34 -12.91 -11.05 10.53
N THR A 35 -11.96 -10.98 11.46
CA THR A 35 -12.06 -10.25 12.73
C THR A 35 -11.91 -8.74 12.55
N VAL A 36 -11.28 -8.27 11.47
CA VAL A 36 -11.05 -6.85 11.20
C VAL A 36 -12.23 -6.27 10.41
N MET A 37 -12.85 -5.23 10.95
CA MET A 37 -14.11 -4.67 10.43
C MET A 37 -14.05 -3.14 10.33
N ILE A 38 -14.52 -2.60 9.21
CA ILE A 38 -14.74 -1.17 9.02
C ILE A 38 -15.84 -0.67 9.97
N GLY A 39 -15.68 0.53 10.52
CA GLY A 39 -16.57 1.11 11.53
C GLY A 39 -16.32 0.61 12.97
N ARG A 40 -15.50 -0.43 13.15
CA ARG A 40 -15.08 -0.93 14.47
C ARG A 40 -13.58 -0.76 14.72
N HIS A 41 -12.75 -1.28 13.81
CA HIS A 41 -11.29 -1.27 13.98
C HIS A 41 -10.62 -0.15 13.18
N PHE A 42 -11.22 0.25 12.06
CA PHE A 42 -10.79 1.37 11.24
C PHE A 42 -12.00 1.98 10.51
N ASP A 43 -11.86 3.19 10.03
CA ASP A 43 -12.87 3.93 9.28
C ASP A 43 -12.33 4.42 7.93
N ALA A 44 -13.19 5.10 7.16
CA ALA A 44 -12.83 5.64 5.85
C ALA A 44 -11.89 6.87 5.91
N LYS A 45 -11.71 7.48 7.10
CA LYS A 45 -10.79 8.61 7.31
C LYS A 45 -9.37 8.15 7.63
N ASN A 46 -9.21 6.91 8.10
CA ASN A 46 -7.88 6.35 8.33
C ASN A 46 -7.08 6.28 7.03
N LYS A 47 -5.83 6.74 7.08
CA LYS A 47 -4.90 6.58 5.97
C LYS A 47 -4.41 5.15 5.90
N LEU A 48 -4.60 4.53 4.76
CA LEU A 48 -4.05 3.21 4.47
C LEU A 48 -2.66 3.37 3.83
N VAL A 49 -1.73 2.53 4.26
CA VAL A 49 -0.37 2.51 3.73
C VAL A 49 0.07 1.08 3.43
N SER A 50 0.94 0.92 2.44
CA SER A 50 1.56 -0.37 2.16
C SER A 50 2.40 -0.81 3.35
N ARG A 51 2.28 -2.08 3.73
CA ARG A 51 3.18 -2.66 4.72
C ARG A 51 4.54 -2.87 4.09
N LEU A 52 5.53 -2.11 4.55
CA LEU A 52 6.93 -2.30 4.18
C LEU A 52 7.69 -2.95 5.33
N THR A 53 8.63 -3.83 5.02
CA THR A 53 9.63 -4.36 5.95
C THR A 53 11.03 -3.96 5.49
N ARG A 54 12.05 -4.22 6.32
CA ARG A 54 13.45 -4.04 5.93
C ARG A 54 13.77 -4.83 4.66
N ASP A 55 13.38 -6.10 4.64
CA ASP A 55 13.59 -6.99 3.50
C ASP A 55 12.87 -6.50 2.25
N SER A 56 11.67 -5.92 2.38
CA SER A 56 10.98 -5.31 1.23
C SER A 56 11.78 -4.14 0.65
N ILE A 57 12.35 -3.29 1.51
CA ILE A 57 13.15 -2.13 1.08
C ILE A 57 14.46 -2.58 0.42
N ASP A 58 15.10 -3.62 0.94
CA ASP A 58 16.34 -4.13 0.38
C ASP A 58 16.09 -4.81 -0.97
N CYS A 59 15.02 -5.60 -1.09
CA CYS A 59 14.56 -6.14 -2.38
C CYS A 59 14.27 -5.04 -3.42
N LEU A 60 13.62 -3.94 -3.02
CA LEU A 60 13.40 -2.80 -3.92
C LEU A 60 14.72 -2.17 -4.41
N LYS A 61 15.73 -2.07 -3.55
CA LYS A 61 17.04 -1.50 -3.92
C LYS A 61 17.85 -2.43 -4.82
N GLU A 62 17.73 -3.74 -4.62
CA GLU A 62 18.52 -4.75 -5.35
C GLU A 62 17.94 -5.03 -6.73
N HIS A 63 16.61 -5.13 -6.84
CA HIS A 63 15.97 -5.63 -8.06
C HIS A 63 15.15 -4.59 -8.82
N PHE A 64 14.68 -3.52 -8.16
CA PHE A 64 13.72 -2.57 -8.75
C PHE A 64 14.23 -1.12 -8.79
N ARG A 65 15.53 -0.92 -8.60
CA ARG A 65 16.11 0.41 -8.46
C ARG A 65 15.81 1.33 -9.63
N ASP A 66 15.96 0.81 -10.84
CA ASP A 66 15.81 1.57 -12.09
C ASP A 66 14.34 1.73 -12.51
N GLU A 67 13.44 0.89 -11.97
CA GLU A 67 12.00 0.98 -12.20
C GLU A 67 11.31 2.01 -11.29
N MET A 68 11.97 2.39 -10.19
CA MET A 68 11.41 3.31 -9.20
C MET A 68 11.73 4.76 -9.53
N SER A 69 10.70 5.60 -9.56
CA SER A 69 10.88 7.05 -9.70
C SER A 69 11.45 7.70 -8.43
N LYS A 70 11.95 8.93 -8.55
CA LYS A 70 12.39 9.72 -7.38
C LYS A 70 11.28 9.91 -6.35
N ASP A 71 10.03 10.03 -6.78
CA ASP A 71 8.90 10.23 -5.88
C ASP A 71 8.46 8.92 -5.20
N ASP A 72 8.63 7.78 -5.86
CA ASP A 72 8.42 6.47 -5.23
C ASP A 72 9.44 6.28 -4.09
N TRP A 73 10.71 6.62 -4.32
CA TRP A 73 11.74 6.56 -3.27
C TRP A 73 11.48 7.50 -2.10
N LYS A 74 11.00 8.74 -2.37
CA LYS A 74 10.56 9.65 -1.29
C LYS A 74 9.43 9.04 -0.48
N THR A 75 8.49 8.38 -1.13
CA THR A 75 7.36 7.69 -0.48
C THR A 75 7.85 6.53 0.39
N VAL A 76 8.78 5.70 -0.10
CA VAL A 76 9.41 4.63 0.69
C VAL A 76 10.11 5.19 1.93
N ILE A 77 10.88 6.27 1.81
CA ILE A 77 11.54 6.92 2.95
C ILE A 77 10.52 7.46 3.95
N HIS A 78 9.42 8.05 3.47
CA HIS A 78 8.33 8.54 4.33
C HIS A 78 7.66 7.39 5.10
N LEU A 79 7.33 6.30 4.41
CA LEU A 79 6.74 5.10 5.02
C LEU A 79 7.70 4.42 6.00
N LYS A 80 9.00 4.36 5.69
CA LYS A 80 10.04 3.86 6.60
C LYS A 80 9.98 4.57 7.96
N LYS A 81 9.83 5.90 7.96
CA LYS A 81 9.71 6.73 9.17
C LYS A 81 8.40 6.46 9.92
N ILE A 82 7.27 6.42 9.22
CA ILE A 82 5.95 6.16 9.82
C ILE A 82 5.90 4.78 10.49
N LEU A 83 6.49 3.77 9.86
CA LEU A 83 6.47 2.39 10.32
C LEU A 83 7.61 2.05 11.29
N GLY A 84 8.49 3.00 11.62
CA GLY A 84 9.60 2.78 12.55
C GLY A 84 10.63 1.74 12.09
N ILE A 85 10.81 1.56 10.78
CA ILE A 85 11.74 0.57 10.20
C ILE A 85 13.17 1.12 10.28
N GLN A 86 14.12 0.31 10.75
CA GLN A 86 15.54 0.68 10.88
C GLN A 86 16.31 0.60 9.55
#